data_AF-A0A7R9EF42-F1
#
_entry.id   AF-A0A7R9EF42-F1
#
_cell.length_a   1.000
_cell.length_b   1.000
_cell.length_c   1.000
_cell.angle_alpha   90.00
_cell.angle_beta   90.00
_cell.angle_gamma   90.00
#
_symmetry.space_group_name_H-M   'P 1'
#
loop_
_entity.id
_entity.type
_entity.pdbx_description
1 polymer ?
#
loop_
_entity_poly.entity_id
_entity_poly.type
_entity_poly.pdbx_seq_one_letter_code
_entity_poly.pdbx_strand_id
1 'polypeptide(L)'
;MFTFFVEHGSLQCFHITSVEPIMSDMNKVLMALDLEFSVAAGVTTAILLLILSYKLLLQSFLYWNKRGVPQVGALEVNTRFKDALLSRIHISQVFAFIYKDLEDHDFGGFYKLFSPCLMIRDPKVIKTILVKEFDSFHDNESQVKLESDVLAGGSPFFCSGDKAPGLIENIEEYHIFATRVLCTSSQHIQL
;
A
#
# COMPACT_ATOMS: atom_id res chain seq x y z
N MET A 1 -16.04 5.14 61.86
CA MET A 1 -15.46 5.78 63.05
C MET A 1 -16.47 6.80 63.53
N PHE A 2 -17.10 6.62 64.69
CA PHE A 2 -18.15 7.52 65.19
C PHE A 2 -17.48 8.69 65.93
N THR A 3 -17.82 9.94 65.58
CA THR A 3 -17.43 11.12 66.35
C THR A 3 -18.66 11.66 67.06
N PHE A 4 -18.58 11.79 68.39
CA PHE A 4 -19.66 12.30 69.23
C PHE A 4 -19.48 13.81 69.44
N PHE A 5 -20.51 14.61 69.20
CA PHE A 5 -20.54 16.03 69.55
C PHE A 5 -21.71 16.28 70.49
N VAL A 6 -21.47 16.98 71.60
CA VAL A 6 -22.49 17.27 72.62
C VAL A 6 -22.92 18.72 72.46
N GLU A 7 -24.13 18.95 71.97
CA GLU A 7 -24.78 20.26 72.02
C GLU A 7 -26.15 20.09 72.71
N HIS A 8 -26.38 20.85 73.77
CA HIS A 8 -27.60 20.80 74.59
C HIS A 8 -27.98 19.44 75.20
N GLY A 9 -27.03 18.74 75.83
CA GLY A 9 -27.33 17.74 76.86
C GLY A 9 -28.04 16.46 76.39
N SER A 10 -28.08 16.18 75.09
CA SER A 10 -28.53 14.89 74.56
C SER A 10 -27.49 14.30 73.59
N LEU A 11 -27.14 13.01 73.78
CA LEU A 11 -26.23 12.29 72.90
C LEU A 11 -27.00 11.81 71.66
N GLN A 12 -26.92 12.55 70.55
CA GLN A 12 -27.37 12.04 69.25
C GLN A 12 -26.21 11.32 68.54
N CYS A 13 -26.39 10.02 68.30
CA CYS A 13 -25.45 9.20 67.55
C CYS A 13 -25.67 9.47 66.05
N PHE A 14 -24.86 10.35 65.45
CA PHE A 14 -24.88 10.54 64.00
C PHE A 14 -23.97 9.49 63.34
N HIS A 15 -24.59 8.59 62.58
CA HIS A 15 -23.87 7.65 61.74
C HIS A 15 -23.18 8.45 60.62
N ILE A 16 -21.84 8.40 60.54
CA ILE A 16 -21.11 9.05 59.44
C ILE A 16 -21.34 8.22 58.17
N THR A 17 -22.47 8.46 57.49
CA THR A 17 -22.71 8.05 56.09
C THR A 17 -22.06 9.01 55.10
N SER A 18 -21.36 10.04 55.58
CA SER A 18 -20.82 11.12 54.75
C SER A 18 -19.61 10.76 53.88
N VAL A 19 -18.89 9.67 54.14
CA VAL A 19 -17.65 9.36 53.40
C VAL A 19 -17.92 8.60 52.10
N GLU A 20 -18.93 7.74 52.07
CA GLU A 20 -19.35 7.00 50.87
C GLU A 20 -19.76 7.89 49.68
N PRO A 21 -20.55 8.98 49.85
CA PRO A 21 -20.87 9.86 48.73
C PRO A 21 -19.64 10.58 48.17
N ILE A 22 -18.69 10.97 49.03
CA ILE A 22 -17.46 11.66 48.63
C ILE A 22 -16.53 10.72 47.85
N MET A 23 -16.38 9.48 48.30
CA MET A 23 -15.57 8.47 47.60
C MET A 23 -16.16 8.12 46.23
N SER A 24 -17.49 8.03 46.12
CA SER A 24 -18.21 7.84 44.85
C SER A 24 -17.94 8.99 43.87
N ASP A 25 -18.02 10.23 44.33
CA ASP A 25 -17.83 11.39 43.45
C ASP A 25 -16.36 11.57 43.04
N MET A 26 -15.42 11.29 43.93
CA MET A 26 -13.99 11.25 43.58
C MET A 26 -13.66 10.16 42.55
N ASN A 27 -14.26 8.97 42.66
CA ASN A 27 -14.07 7.90 41.69
C ASN A 27 -14.67 8.24 40.31
N LYS A 28 -15.81 8.94 40.26
CA LYS A 28 -16.38 9.43 38.99
C LYS A 28 -15.47 10.47 38.33
N VAL A 29 -14.89 11.37 39.12
CA VAL A 29 -13.92 12.36 38.61
C VAL A 29 -12.65 11.68 38.10
N LEU A 30 -12.13 10.70 38.84
CA LEU A 30 -10.97 9.91 38.42
C LEU A 30 -11.25 9.16 37.11
N MET A 31 -12.38 8.46 37.02
CA MET A 31 -12.79 7.74 35.79
C MET A 31 -13.02 8.68 34.60
N ALA A 32 -13.55 9.88 34.82
CA ALA A 32 -13.74 10.87 33.76
C ALA A 32 -12.39 11.41 33.25
N LEU A 33 -11.43 11.66 34.15
CA LEU A 33 -10.09 12.13 33.79
C LEU A 33 -9.28 11.05 33.03
N ASP A 34 -9.39 9.78 33.44
CA ASP A 34 -8.75 8.66 32.74
C ASP A 34 -9.33 8.45 31.33
N LEU A 35 -10.66 8.63 31.19
CA LEU A 35 -11.34 8.51 29.90
C LEU A 35 -10.94 9.63 28.93
N GLU A 36 -10.90 10.88 29.39
CA GLU A 36 -10.43 12.03 28.60
C GLU A 36 -8.98 11.84 28.13
N PHE A 37 -8.09 11.38 29.02
CA PHE A 37 -6.70 11.11 28.67
C PHE A 37 -6.56 9.97 27.67
N SER A 38 -7.32 8.88 27.84
CA SER A 38 -7.33 7.74 26.92
C SER A 38 -7.86 8.13 25.53
N VAL A 39 -8.91 8.96 25.46
CA VAL A 39 -9.45 9.45 24.19
C VAL A 39 -8.45 10.38 23.50
N ALA A 40 -7.83 11.31 24.23
CA ALA A 40 -6.80 12.20 23.68
C ALA A 40 -5.57 11.43 23.16
N ALA A 41 -5.12 10.41 23.89
CA ALA A 41 -4.05 9.51 23.45
C ALA A 41 -4.43 8.72 22.18
N GLY A 42 -5.68 8.23 22.10
CA GLY A 42 -6.19 7.55 20.91
C GLY A 42 -6.24 8.49 19.68
N VAL A 43 -6.71 9.72 19.85
CA VAL A 43 -6.79 10.70 18.76
C VAL A 43 -5.39 11.12 18.28
N THR A 44 -4.46 11.38 19.19
CA THR A 44 -3.09 11.78 18.83
C THR A 44 -2.33 10.67 18.09
N THR A 45 -2.47 9.41 18.53
CA THR A 45 -1.87 8.26 17.82
C THR A 45 -2.48 8.07 16.43
N ALA A 46 -3.80 8.21 16.27
CA ALA A 46 -4.47 8.13 14.98
C ALA A 46 -3.99 9.23 14.01
N ILE A 47 -3.84 10.47 14.49
CA ILE A 47 -3.32 11.58 13.69
C ILE A 47 -1.87 11.31 13.24
N LEU A 48 -1.02 10.81 14.14
CA LEU A 48 0.37 10.46 13.79
C LEU A 48 0.44 9.37 12.72
N LEU A 49 -0.38 8.31 12.84
CA LEU A 49 -0.48 7.26 11.83
C LEU A 49 -0.98 7.79 10.49
N LEU A 50 -1.95 8.71 10.50
CA LEU A 50 -2.46 9.36 9.29
C LEU A 50 -1.37 10.20 8.61
N ILE A 51 -0.58 10.97 9.37
CA ILE A 51 0.53 11.76 8.82
C ILE A 51 1.61 10.85 8.24
N LEU A 52 1.97 9.78 8.96
CA LEU A 52 2.98 8.83 8.52
C LEU A 52 2.56 8.13 7.22
N SER A 53 1.33 7.62 7.17
CA SER A 53 0.78 6.98 5.97
C SER A 53 0.69 7.95 4.80
N TYR A 54 0.25 9.19 5.01
CA TYR A 54 0.24 10.23 3.99
C TYR A 54 1.65 10.49 3.43
N LYS A 55 2.67 10.59 4.30
CA LYS A 55 4.06 10.78 3.87
C LYS A 55 4.58 9.59 3.06
N LEU A 56 4.31 8.36 3.49
CA LEU A 56 4.72 7.16 2.75
C LEU A 56 4.07 7.12 1.37
N LEU A 57 2.76 7.39 1.28
CA LEU A 57 2.05 7.47 0.01
C LEU A 57 2.63 8.55 -0.90
N LEU A 58 2.88 9.74 -0.36
CA LEU A 58 3.45 10.84 -1.13
C LEU A 58 4.87 10.53 -1.61
N GLN A 59 5.68 9.86 -0.79
CA GLN A 59 7.01 9.41 -1.20
C GLN A 59 6.94 8.39 -2.34
N SER A 60 6.00 7.45 -2.29
CA SER A 60 5.75 6.53 -3.39
C SER A 60 5.37 7.28 -4.66
N PHE A 61 4.40 8.21 -4.62
CA PHE A 61 3.97 8.96 -5.81
C PHE A 61 4.99 9.96 -6.36
N LEU A 62 5.98 10.37 -5.55
CA LEU A 62 7.09 11.23 -5.98
C LEU A 62 8.30 10.44 -6.48
N TYR A 63 8.27 9.11 -6.48
CA TYR A 63 9.40 8.26 -6.86
C TYR A 63 9.93 8.58 -8.26
N TRP A 64 9.05 8.62 -9.26
CA TRP A 64 9.44 8.92 -10.65
C TRP A 64 9.84 10.39 -10.85
N ASN A 65 9.11 11.31 -10.22
CA ASN A 65 9.41 12.74 -10.29
C ASN A 65 10.83 13.06 -9.75
N LYS A 66 11.23 12.45 -8.62
CA LYS A 66 12.58 12.61 -8.06
C LYS A 66 13.70 12.10 -8.97
N ARG A 67 13.39 11.16 -9.87
CA ARG A 67 14.35 10.56 -10.83
C ARG A 67 14.31 11.24 -12.20
N GLY A 68 13.50 12.27 -12.38
CA GLY A 68 13.34 12.95 -13.67
C GLY A 68 12.71 12.08 -14.75
N VAL A 69 11.98 11.02 -14.38
CA VAL A 69 11.32 10.12 -15.32
C VAL A 69 9.93 10.66 -15.65
N PRO A 70 9.55 10.79 -16.94
CA PRO A 70 8.19 11.14 -17.33
C PRO A 70 7.19 10.18 -16.70
N GLN A 71 6.11 10.71 -16.10
CA GLN A 71 5.11 9.86 -15.45
C GLN A 71 3.71 10.11 -16.01
N VAL A 72 2.95 9.03 -16.17
CA VAL A 72 1.51 9.10 -16.47
C VAL A 72 0.77 9.53 -15.20
N GLY A 73 -0.32 10.28 -15.36
CA GLY A 73 -1.16 10.75 -14.26
C GLY A 73 -1.60 9.63 -13.31
N ALA A 74 -1.08 9.60 -12.09
CA ALA A 74 -1.31 8.52 -11.13
C ALA A 74 -2.80 8.31 -10.79
N LEU A 75 -3.57 9.40 -10.70
CA LEU A 75 -5.02 9.34 -10.42
C LEU A 75 -5.80 8.68 -11.56
N GLU A 76 -5.44 9.01 -12.80
CA GLU A 76 -6.09 8.47 -14.00
C GLU A 76 -5.83 6.99 -14.18
N VAL A 77 -4.57 6.59 -13.99
CA VAL A 77 -4.14 5.19 -14.05
C VAL A 77 -4.81 4.39 -12.93
N ASN A 78 -4.81 4.89 -11.69
CA ASN A 78 -5.46 4.20 -10.58
C ASN A 78 -6.98 4.08 -10.74
N THR A 79 -7.64 5.07 -11.34
CA THR A 79 -9.08 4.99 -11.63
C THR A 79 -9.37 3.86 -12.61
N ARG A 80 -8.59 3.78 -13.71
CA ARG A 80 -8.73 2.69 -14.69
C ARG A 80 -8.36 1.32 -14.11
N PHE A 81 -7.34 1.24 -13.25
CA PHE A 81 -7.04 -0.01 -12.53
C PHE A 81 -8.19 -0.43 -11.61
N LYS A 82 -8.86 0.50 -10.93
CA LYS A 82 -10.07 0.18 -10.15
C LYS A 82 -11.19 -0.33 -11.05
N ASP A 83 -11.43 0.28 -12.20
CA ASP A 83 -12.41 -0.20 -13.16
C ASP A 83 -12.05 -1.59 -13.72
N ALA A 84 -10.75 -1.89 -13.89
CA ALA A 84 -10.28 -3.22 -14.26
C ALA A 84 -10.51 -4.26 -13.16
N LEU A 85 -10.28 -3.89 -11.89
CA LEU A 85 -10.58 -4.75 -10.74
C LEU A 85 -12.08 -4.99 -10.57
N LEU A 86 -12.90 -4.00 -10.92
CA LEU A 86 -14.37 -4.12 -10.98
C LEU A 86 -14.86 -4.83 -12.25
N SER A 87 -13.95 -5.39 -13.06
CA SER A 87 -14.23 -6.08 -14.33
C SER A 87 -15.03 -5.25 -15.35
N ARG A 88 -14.98 -3.91 -15.25
CA ARG A 88 -15.63 -3.00 -16.20
C ARG A 88 -14.82 -2.83 -17.48
N ILE A 89 -13.49 -2.90 -17.35
CA ILE A 89 -12.54 -2.86 -18.46
C ILE A 89 -11.51 -3.98 -18.30
N HIS A 90 -10.90 -4.40 -19.39
CA HIS A 90 -9.82 -5.39 -19.34
C HIS A 90 -8.49 -4.72 -18.95
N ILE A 91 -7.63 -5.42 -18.22
CA ILE A 91 -6.33 -4.88 -17.77
C ILE A 91 -5.43 -4.47 -18.95
N SER A 92 -5.54 -5.17 -20.09
CA SER A 92 -4.82 -4.79 -21.33
C SER A 92 -5.20 -3.41 -21.84
N GLN A 93 -6.46 -2.97 -21.64
CA GLN A 93 -6.89 -1.63 -22.04
C GLN A 93 -6.25 -0.55 -21.16
N VAL A 94 -5.97 -0.86 -19.89
CA VAL A 94 -5.23 0.03 -18.99
C VAL A 94 -3.80 0.20 -19.48
N PHE A 95 -3.13 -0.88 -19.84
CA PHE A 95 -1.76 -0.82 -20.39
C PHE A 95 -1.71 -0.14 -21.76
N ALA A 96 -2.71 -0.35 -22.63
CA ALA A 96 -2.81 0.36 -23.90
C ALA A 96 -2.98 1.87 -23.71
N PHE A 97 -3.76 2.29 -22.70
CA PHE A 97 -3.89 3.69 -22.31
C PHE A 97 -2.55 4.27 -21.84
N ILE A 98 -1.86 3.59 -20.92
CA ILE A 98 -0.54 4.01 -20.42
C ILE A 98 0.48 4.09 -21.57
N TYR A 99 0.47 3.10 -22.46
CA TYR A 99 1.33 3.09 -23.63
C TYR A 99 1.07 4.35 -24.45
N LYS A 100 -0.20 4.63 -24.82
CA LYS A 100 -0.56 5.80 -25.62
C LYS A 100 -0.22 7.14 -24.96
N ASP A 101 -0.41 7.28 -23.65
CA ASP A 101 -0.10 8.52 -22.93
C ASP A 101 1.41 8.84 -22.94
N LEU A 102 2.25 7.81 -23.06
CA LEU A 102 3.70 7.91 -23.17
C LEU A 102 4.19 7.94 -24.64
N GLU A 103 3.37 8.37 -25.60
CA GLU A 103 3.75 8.34 -27.02
C GLU A 103 4.99 9.16 -27.36
N ASP A 104 5.20 10.27 -26.65
CA ASP A 104 6.34 11.16 -26.85
C ASP A 104 7.60 10.76 -26.06
N HIS A 105 7.58 9.62 -25.36
CA HIS A 105 8.64 9.19 -24.47
C HIS A 105 9.07 7.74 -24.71
N ASP A 106 10.40 7.50 -24.75
CA ASP A 106 10.97 6.16 -24.92
C ASP A 106 10.74 5.24 -23.71
N PHE A 107 10.52 5.84 -22.54
CA PHE A 107 10.17 5.16 -21.30
C PHE A 107 9.38 6.12 -20.40
N GLY A 108 8.58 5.56 -19.50
CA GLY A 108 7.82 6.34 -18.54
C GLY A 108 7.36 5.54 -17.34
N GLY A 109 7.26 6.23 -16.20
CA GLY A 109 6.77 5.68 -14.96
C GLY A 109 5.26 5.74 -14.86
N PHE A 110 4.68 4.75 -14.20
CA PHE A 110 3.30 4.81 -13.72
C PHE A 110 3.19 4.17 -12.34
N TYR A 111 2.02 4.28 -11.72
CA TYR A 111 1.73 3.65 -10.44
C TYR A 111 0.62 2.64 -10.61
N LYS A 112 0.91 1.39 -10.25
CA LYS A 112 -0.10 0.33 -10.11
C LYS A 112 -0.56 0.35 -8.66
N LEU A 113 -1.71 0.97 -8.39
CA LEU A 113 -2.21 1.25 -7.05
C LEU A 113 -1.23 2.14 -6.25
N PHE A 114 -0.28 1.53 -5.55
CA PHE A 114 0.74 2.20 -4.73
C PHE A 114 2.17 1.79 -5.11
N SER A 115 2.33 0.89 -6.08
CA SER A 115 3.63 0.39 -6.50
C SER A 115 4.14 1.16 -7.72
N PRO A 116 5.37 1.72 -7.69
CA PRO A 116 5.99 2.31 -8.87
C PRO A 116 6.34 1.24 -9.89
N CYS A 117 5.91 1.43 -11.13
CA CYS A 117 6.20 0.53 -12.26
C CYS A 117 6.70 1.34 -13.47
N LEU A 118 7.64 0.75 -14.21
CA LEU A 118 8.27 1.36 -15.38
C LEU A 118 7.72 0.71 -16.65
N MET A 119 7.29 1.54 -17.58
CA MET A 119 6.90 1.16 -18.93
C MET A 119 8.03 1.54 -19.90
N ILE A 120 8.55 0.56 -20.63
CA ILE A 120 9.61 0.76 -21.62
C ILE A 120 9.00 0.61 -23.01
N ARG A 121 9.25 1.59 -23.89
CA ARG A 121 8.73 1.60 -25.26
C ARG A 121 9.82 1.40 -26.32
N ASP A 122 11.07 1.79 -26.05
CA ASP A 122 12.16 1.61 -27.03
C ASP A 122 12.49 0.12 -27.24
N PRO A 123 12.31 -0.43 -28.46
CA PRO A 123 12.61 -1.82 -28.76
C PRO A 123 14.08 -2.19 -28.54
N LYS A 124 15.01 -1.24 -28.64
CA LYS A 124 16.44 -1.49 -28.36
C LYS A 124 16.69 -1.75 -26.88
N VAL A 125 16.02 -0.99 -26.01
CA VAL A 125 16.10 -1.14 -24.55
C VAL A 125 15.42 -2.45 -24.14
N ILE A 126 14.23 -2.74 -24.68
CA ILE A 126 13.52 -4.01 -24.43
C ILE A 126 14.41 -5.20 -24.81
N LYS A 127 15.02 -5.19 -26.01
CA LYS A 127 15.93 -6.26 -26.45
C LYS A 127 17.13 -6.41 -25.52
N THR A 128 17.68 -5.30 -25.04
CA THR A 128 18.83 -5.32 -24.13
C THR A 128 18.46 -5.96 -22.80
N ILE A 129 17.31 -5.60 -22.23
CA ILE A 129 16.83 -6.14 -20.95
C ILE A 129 16.50 -7.65 -21.10
N LEU A 130 15.82 -8.03 -22.18
CA LEU A 130 15.42 -9.42 -22.41
C LEU A 130 16.60 -10.36 -22.70
N VAL A 131 17.69 -9.85 -23.29
CA VAL A 131 18.83 -10.69 -23.70
C VAL A 131 20.00 -10.61 -22.71
N LYS A 132 20.34 -9.41 -22.19
CA LYS A 132 21.54 -9.22 -21.34
C LYS A 132 21.24 -9.27 -19.85
N GLU A 133 20.08 -8.80 -19.44
CA GLU A 133 19.69 -8.65 -18.03
C GLU A 133 18.64 -9.70 -17.62
N PHE A 134 18.53 -10.80 -18.38
CA PHE A 134 17.52 -11.82 -18.13
C PHE A 134 17.60 -12.36 -16.69
N ASP A 135 18.81 -12.54 -16.16
CA ASP A 135 19.03 -13.02 -14.79
C ASP A 135 18.50 -12.06 -13.72
N SER A 136 18.60 -10.75 -13.95
CA SER A 136 18.12 -9.68 -13.03
C SER A 136 16.60 -9.50 -13.08
N PHE A 137 15.97 -9.89 -14.19
CA PHE A 137 14.55 -9.68 -14.46
C PHE A 137 13.79 -10.98 -14.78
N HIS A 138 14.24 -12.15 -14.34
CA HIS A 138 13.58 -13.40 -14.75
C HIS A 138 12.17 -13.55 -14.16
N ASP A 139 11.88 -12.87 -13.05
CA ASP A 139 10.60 -12.95 -12.36
C ASP A 139 9.48 -12.23 -13.14
N ASN A 140 8.41 -12.97 -13.44
CA ASN A 140 7.16 -12.41 -13.97
C ASN A 140 6.29 -11.87 -12.82
N GLU A 141 5.56 -10.77 -13.03
CA GLU A 141 4.69 -10.17 -12.00
C GLU A 141 3.57 -11.11 -11.50
N SER A 142 3.12 -12.02 -12.36
CA SER A 142 2.10 -13.02 -12.06
C SER A 142 2.76 -14.38 -11.95
N GLN A 143 3.32 -14.69 -10.79
CA GLN A 143 3.82 -16.04 -10.54
C GLN A 143 2.67 -16.93 -10.08
N VAL A 144 2.35 -17.92 -10.90
CA VAL A 144 1.42 -18.99 -10.49
C VAL A 144 2.27 -20.19 -10.12
N LYS A 145 2.22 -20.59 -8.85
CA LYS A 145 2.91 -21.82 -8.43
C LYS A 145 2.27 -22.99 -9.16
N LEU A 146 3.11 -23.87 -9.71
CA LEU A 146 2.68 -25.10 -10.38
C LEU A 146 1.72 -25.95 -9.53
N GLU A 147 1.88 -25.89 -8.20
CA GLU A 147 1.00 -26.59 -7.25
C GLU A 147 -0.40 -25.97 -7.14
N SER A 148 -0.55 -24.66 -7.37
CA SER A 148 -1.84 -23.97 -7.30
C SER A 148 -2.68 -24.14 -8.56
N ASP A 149 -2.03 -24.24 -9.72
CA ASP A 149 -2.68 -24.47 -11.00
C ASP A 149 -1.65 -25.05 -11.99
N VAL A 150 -1.88 -26.30 -12.41
CA VAL A 150 -0.97 -27.03 -13.31
C VAL A 150 -0.98 -26.42 -14.72
N LEU A 151 -2.09 -25.82 -15.15
CA LEU A 151 -2.23 -25.21 -16.47
C LEU A 151 -1.55 -23.84 -16.53
N ALA A 152 -1.80 -23.01 -15.51
CA ALA A 152 -1.17 -21.70 -15.42
C ALA A 152 0.32 -21.82 -15.03
N GLY A 153 0.67 -22.65 -14.05
CA GLY A 153 2.04 -22.82 -13.59
C GLY A 153 2.97 -23.58 -14.54
N GLY A 154 2.44 -24.20 -15.60
CA GLY A 154 3.22 -24.76 -16.71
C GLY A 154 3.38 -23.81 -17.89
N SER A 155 2.68 -22.67 -17.90
CA SER A 155 2.73 -21.70 -18.98
C SER A 155 3.95 -20.77 -18.84
N PRO A 156 4.71 -20.49 -19.91
CA PRO A 156 5.92 -19.64 -19.87
C PRO A 156 5.65 -18.22 -19.34
N PHE A 157 4.40 -17.76 -19.45
CA PHE A 157 3.94 -16.46 -18.99
C PHE A 157 3.84 -16.34 -17.46
N PHE A 158 3.67 -17.45 -16.74
CA PHE A 158 3.47 -17.47 -15.28
C PHE A 158 4.54 -18.26 -14.53
N CYS A 159 5.40 -18.99 -15.25
CA CYS A 159 6.58 -19.67 -14.71
C CYS A 159 7.64 -18.64 -14.30
N SER A 160 8.38 -18.94 -13.22
CA SER A 160 9.63 -18.25 -12.89
C SER A 160 10.77 -19.26 -12.70
N GLY A 161 11.98 -18.90 -13.14
CA GLY A 161 13.22 -19.68 -13.00
C GLY A 161 13.80 -20.28 -14.29
N ASP A 162 14.80 -21.17 -14.13
CA ASP A 162 15.69 -21.77 -15.16
C ASP A 162 15.04 -22.50 -16.34
N LYS A 163 13.70 -22.58 -16.40
CA LYS A 163 12.94 -23.28 -17.44
C LYS A 163 12.48 -22.37 -18.59
N ALA A 164 12.64 -21.07 -18.44
CA ALA A 164 12.30 -20.07 -19.45
C ALA A 164 13.21 -19.98 -20.70
N PRO A 165 14.53 -20.30 -20.67
CA PRO A 165 15.42 -20.00 -21.80
C PRO A 165 15.10 -20.72 -23.12
N GLY A 166 14.51 -21.92 -23.07
CA GLY A 166 14.28 -22.77 -24.25
C GLY A 166 13.18 -22.31 -25.21
N LEU A 167 12.40 -21.28 -24.87
CA LEU A 167 11.23 -20.82 -25.64
C LEU A 167 11.39 -19.41 -26.23
N ILE A 168 12.57 -18.80 -26.09
CA ILE A 168 12.87 -17.42 -26.51
C ILE A 168 13.17 -17.31 -28.02
N GLU A 169 13.31 -18.43 -28.72
CA GLU A 169 13.75 -18.48 -30.13
C GLU A 169 12.70 -17.97 -31.15
N ASN A 170 11.46 -17.66 -30.75
CA ASN A 170 10.36 -17.33 -31.66
C ASN A 170 9.57 -16.06 -31.29
N ILE A 171 10.27 -14.99 -30.86
CA ILE A 171 9.67 -13.76 -30.30
C ILE A 171 9.34 -12.67 -31.36
N GLU A 172 9.45 -12.93 -32.67
CA GLU A 172 9.16 -11.88 -33.67
C GLU A 172 7.67 -11.46 -33.77
N GLU A 173 6.73 -12.20 -33.17
CA GLU A 173 5.29 -11.87 -33.25
C GLU A 173 4.73 -11.11 -32.01
N TYR A 174 5.55 -10.80 -31.01
CA TYR A 174 5.06 -10.34 -29.68
C TYR A 174 5.11 -8.83 -29.44
N HIS A 175 5.06 -8.00 -30.50
CA HIS A 175 5.23 -6.54 -30.37
C HIS A 175 4.19 -5.84 -29.47
N ILE A 176 2.99 -6.42 -29.29
CA ILE A 176 1.89 -5.80 -28.52
C ILE A 176 1.85 -6.30 -27.05
N PHE A 177 2.41 -7.47 -26.76
CA PHE A 177 2.42 -8.06 -25.40
C PHE A 177 3.79 -8.02 -24.72
N ALA A 178 4.87 -7.76 -25.46
CA ALA A 178 6.23 -7.64 -24.92
C ALA A 178 6.54 -6.29 -24.26
N THR A 179 5.53 -5.50 -23.93
CA THR A 179 5.74 -4.35 -23.03
C THR A 179 5.83 -4.90 -21.61
N ARG A 180 7.00 -5.43 -21.26
CA ARG A 180 7.29 -5.93 -19.91
C ARG A 180 7.17 -4.75 -18.96
N VAL A 181 6.05 -4.68 -18.25
CA VAL A 181 5.90 -3.76 -17.11
C VAL A 181 6.91 -4.23 -16.09
N LEU A 182 7.95 -3.42 -15.89
CA LEU A 182 8.88 -3.66 -14.81
C LEU A 182 8.30 -2.96 -13.59
N CYS A 183 7.42 -3.62 -12.84
CA CYS A 183 7.15 -3.15 -11.48
C CYS A 183 8.45 -3.26 -10.69
N THR A 184 8.85 -2.15 -10.07
CA THR A 184 10.17 -1.91 -9.46
C THR A 184 10.35 -2.67 -8.14
N SER A 185 9.89 -3.91 -8.07
CA SER A 185 10.18 -4.81 -6.95
C SER A 185 11.65 -5.23 -6.95
N SER A 186 12.36 -5.13 -8.08
CA SER A 186 13.78 -5.43 -8.18
C SER A 186 14.60 -4.14 -8.05
N GLN A 187 15.40 -4.05 -6.99
CA GLN A 187 16.18 -2.88 -6.57
C GLN A 187 17.32 -2.46 -7.54
N HIS A 188 17.33 -2.98 -8.77
CA HIS A 188 18.50 -2.91 -9.67
C HIS A 188 18.33 -2.02 -10.91
N ILE A 189 17.22 -1.31 -11.07
CA ILE A 189 17.08 -0.36 -12.20
C ILE A 189 17.81 0.96 -11.84
N GLN A 190 19.10 1.03 -12.17
CA GLN A 190 19.81 2.29 -12.34
C GLN A 190 19.46 2.84 -13.73
N LEU A 191 18.65 3.90 -13.75
CA LEU A 191 18.41 4.75 -14.93
C LEU A 191 19.50 5.80 -15.01
#